data_AF-A0A2F0AM98-F1
#
_entry.id   AF-A0A2F0AM98-F1
#
_cell.length_a   1.000
_cell.length_b   1.000
_cell.length_c   1.000
_cell.angle_alpha   90.00
_cell.angle_beta   90.00
_cell.angle_gamma   90.00
#
_symmetry.space_group_name_H-M   'P 1'
#
loop_
_entity.id
_entity.type
_entity.pdbx_description
1 polymer ?
#
loop_
_entity_poly.entity_id
_entity_poly.type
_entity_poly.pdbx_seq_one_letter_code
_entity_poly.pdbx_strand_id
1 'polypeptide(L)'
;MVVQLGLSAGRLILSQPRVQHQVDKVNGRIKESRETVEAWLSNLEDELWVWVRRMQDEAQRAHTQVDRARHANAYYHTLGLKPGATLEEIKQAWRKAMRKNHPDLFAHDPVAERAAHTRSQELNTAYTELCALLSGRQRSL
;
A
#
# COMPACT_ATOMS: atom_id res chain seq x y z
N MET A 1 42.04 32.18 -48.40
CA MET A 1 42.28 30.79 -48.84
C MET A 1 43.13 30.03 -47.80
N VAL A 2 42.67 29.89 -46.54
CA VAL A 2 43.49 29.29 -45.44
C VAL A 2 42.67 28.48 -44.43
N VAL A 3 41.65 27.72 -44.87
CA VAL A 3 40.89 26.85 -43.93
C VAL A 3 40.76 25.43 -44.49
N GLN A 4 41.88 24.85 -44.94
CA GLN A 4 41.91 23.45 -45.39
C GLN A 4 43.10 22.64 -44.85
N LEU A 5 43.96 23.24 -44.00
CA LEU A 5 45.17 22.59 -43.48
C LEU A 5 45.01 21.98 -42.06
N GLY A 6 43.93 22.27 -41.34
CA GLY A 6 43.73 21.77 -39.96
C GLY A 6 43.16 20.35 -39.87
N LEU A 7 42.40 19.89 -40.87
CA LEU A 7 41.75 18.57 -40.85
C LEU A 7 42.69 17.43 -41.30
N SER A 8 43.74 17.76 -42.06
CA SER A 8 44.70 16.78 -42.60
C SER A 8 45.71 16.33 -41.54
N ALA A 9 46.17 17.24 -40.67
CA ALA A 9 47.14 16.95 -39.61
C ALA A 9 46.54 16.12 -38.46
N GLY A 10 45.29 16.41 -38.06
CA GLY A 10 44.59 15.61 -37.05
C GLY A 10 44.36 14.17 -37.49
N ARG A 11 44.04 13.95 -38.77
CA ARG A 11 43.89 12.61 -39.37
C ARG A 11 45.23 11.86 -39.45
N LEU A 12 46.35 12.57 -39.67
CA LEU A 12 47.70 11.99 -39.69
C LEU A 12 48.21 11.60 -38.30
N ILE A 13 47.92 12.40 -37.26
CA ILE A 13 48.30 12.10 -35.87
C ILE A 13 47.54 10.89 -35.34
N LEU A 14 46.24 10.78 -35.66
CA LEU A 14 45.41 9.62 -35.33
C LEU A 14 45.84 8.34 -36.08
N SER A 15 46.53 8.45 -37.22
CA SER A 15 47.05 7.30 -37.97
C SER A 15 48.41 6.77 -37.48
N GLN A 16 49.03 7.42 -36.48
CA GLN A 16 50.28 6.90 -35.89
C GLN A 16 50.00 5.69 -34.98
N PRO A 17 50.69 4.55 -35.15
CA PRO A 17 50.44 3.33 -34.37
C PRO A 17 50.50 3.54 -32.85
N ARG A 18 51.39 4.43 -32.39
CA ARG A 18 51.53 4.78 -30.97
C ARG A 18 50.36 5.60 -30.43
N VAL A 19 49.82 6.52 -31.23
CA VAL A 19 48.66 7.35 -30.87
C VAL A 19 47.41 6.48 -30.86
N GLN A 20 47.24 5.61 -31.87
CA GLN A 20 46.14 4.67 -31.93
C GLN A 20 46.13 3.73 -30.71
N HIS A 21 47.29 3.17 -30.33
CA HIS A 21 47.39 2.33 -29.13
C HIS A 21 47.00 3.05 -27.84
N GLN A 22 47.38 4.32 -27.67
CA GLN A 22 46.99 5.11 -26.50
C GLN A 22 45.49 5.43 -26.51
N VAL A 23 44.93 5.75 -27.68
CA VAL A 23 43.49 5.97 -27.86
C VAL A 23 42.71 4.69 -27.55
N ASP A 24 43.15 3.53 -28.04
CA ASP A 24 42.52 2.24 -27.78
C ASP A 24 42.57 1.88 -26.29
N LYS A 25 43.70 2.15 -25.61
CA LYS A 25 43.84 1.95 -24.17
C LYS A 25 42.90 2.84 -23.37
N VAL A 26 42.77 4.12 -23.74
CA VAL A 26 41.85 5.05 -23.09
C VAL A 26 40.39 4.66 -23.34
N ASN A 27 40.05 4.28 -24.57
CA ASN A 27 38.71 3.80 -24.92
C ASN A 27 38.35 2.52 -24.16
N GLY A 28 39.30 1.59 -24.00
CA GLY A 28 39.11 0.38 -23.18
C GLY A 28 38.78 0.71 -21.73
N ARG A 29 39.53 1.63 -21.10
CA ARG A 29 39.29 2.08 -19.72
C ARG A 29 37.95 2.80 -19.55
N ILE A 30 37.56 3.62 -20.52
CA ILE A 30 36.26 4.29 -20.53
C ILE A 30 35.14 3.26 -20.65
N LYS A 31 35.29 2.25 -21.52
CA LYS A 31 34.32 1.17 -21.67
C LYS A 31 34.14 0.39 -20.37
N GLU A 32 35.23 -0.05 -19.75
CA GLU A 32 35.21 -0.76 -18.46
C GLU A 32 34.58 0.09 -17.34
N SER A 33 34.89 1.39 -17.30
CA SER A 33 34.29 2.31 -16.34
C SER A 33 32.78 2.46 -16.56
N ARG A 34 32.33 2.52 -17.82
CA ARG A 34 30.90 2.58 -18.15
C ARG A 34 30.18 1.31 -17.75
N GLU A 35 30.75 0.14 -18.05
CA GLU A 35 30.19 -1.16 -17.64
C GLU A 35 30.07 -1.27 -16.10
N THR A 36 31.08 -0.77 -15.37
CA THR A 36 31.05 -0.74 -13.90
C THR A 36 29.98 0.20 -13.35
N VAL A 37 29.84 1.39 -13.94
CA VAL A 37 28.80 2.36 -13.56
C VAL A 37 27.41 1.84 -13.88
N GLU A 38 27.22 1.21 -15.04
CA GLU A 38 25.96 0.59 -15.44
C GLU A 38 25.57 -0.55 -14.50
N ALA A 39 26.53 -1.41 -14.14
CA ALA A 39 26.29 -2.48 -13.16
C ALA A 39 25.93 -1.93 -11.77
N TRP A 40 26.62 -0.88 -11.31
CA TRP A 40 26.32 -0.24 -10.03
C TRP A 40 24.95 0.45 -10.03
N LEU A 41 24.59 1.16 -11.10
CA LEU A 41 23.28 1.78 -11.26
C LEU A 41 22.15 0.75 -11.29
N SER A 42 22.33 -0.36 -12.00
CA SER A 42 21.35 -1.45 -12.04
C SER A 42 21.09 -2.03 -10.63
N ASN A 43 22.16 -2.28 -9.86
CA ASN A 43 22.01 -2.79 -8.51
C ASN A 43 21.29 -1.78 -7.59
N LEU A 44 21.59 -0.50 -7.73
CA LEU A 44 20.88 0.55 -6.99
C LEU A 44 19.41 0.66 -7.38
N GLU A 45 19.09 0.56 -8.67
CA GLU A 45 17.70 0.57 -9.14
C GLU A 45 16.92 -0.61 -8.56
N ASP A 46 17.50 -1.81 -8.53
CA ASP A 46 16.88 -2.99 -7.92
C ASP A 46 16.64 -2.80 -6.41
N GLU A 47 17.64 -2.30 -5.68
CA GLU A 47 17.50 -1.99 -4.25
C GLU A 47 16.44 -0.91 -3.99
N LEU A 48 16.40 0.14 -4.82
CA LEU A 48 15.39 1.20 -4.74
C LEU A 48 13.99 0.65 -4.99
N TRP A 49 13.80 -0.25 -5.97
CA TRP A 49 12.49 -0.86 -6.21
C TRP A 49 12.01 -1.74 -5.06
N VAL A 50 12.92 -2.50 -4.43
CA VAL A 50 12.60 -3.28 -3.22
C VAL A 50 12.22 -2.35 -2.06
N TRP A 51 12.97 -1.27 -1.87
CA TRP A 51 12.69 -0.27 -0.84
C TRP A 51 11.36 0.46 -1.07
N VAL A 52 11.09 0.93 -2.30
CA VAL A 52 9.82 1.58 -2.66
C VAL A 52 8.64 0.64 -2.45
N ARG A 53 8.74 -0.63 -2.88
CA ARG A 53 7.69 -1.63 -2.68
C ARG A 53 7.42 -1.86 -1.19
N ARG A 54 8.48 -1.99 -0.38
CA ARG A 54 8.35 -2.13 1.08
C ARG A 54 7.66 -0.92 1.69
N MET A 55 8.02 0.30 1.30
CA MET A 55 7.37 1.51 1.81
C MET A 55 5.90 1.61 1.39
N GLN A 56 5.56 1.22 0.16
CA GLN A 56 4.17 1.16 -0.29
C GLN A 56 3.36 0.14 0.52
N ASP A 57 3.91 -1.05 0.77
CA ASP A 57 3.29 -2.06 1.62
C ASP A 57 3.09 -1.56 3.06
N GLU A 58 4.09 -0.90 3.64
CA GLU A 58 4.01 -0.30 4.98
C GLU A 58 2.95 0.80 5.04
N ALA A 59 2.89 1.68 4.04
CA ALA A 59 1.88 2.72 3.94
C ALA A 59 0.46 2.12 3.80
N GLN A 60 0.30 1.09 2.97
CA GLN A 60 -0.98 0.38 2.83
C GLN A 60 -1.40 -0.34 4.12
N ARG A 61 -0.46 -0.96 4.85
CA ARG A 61 -0.71 -1.57 6.16
C ARG A 61 -1.13 -0.54 7.20
N ALA A 62 -0.45 0.60 7.25
CA ALA A 62 -0.82 1.70 8.14
C ALA A 62 -2.22 2.24 7.81
N HIS A 63 -2.53 2.42 6.52
CA HIS A 63 -3.85 2.88 6.07
C HIS A 63 -4.96 1.91 6.46
N THR A 64 -4.80 0.62 6.14
CA THR A 64 -5.77 -0.43 6.51
C THR A 64 -5.97 -0.54 8.02
N GLN A 65 -4.93 -0.33 8.83
CA GLN A 65 -5.05 -0.33 10.29
C GLN A 65 -5.91 0.84 10.81
N VAL A 66 -5.72 2.05 10.26
CA VAL A 66 -6.52 3.23 10.61
C VAL A 66 -7.98 3.05 10.18
N ASP A 67 -8.23 2.55 8.97
CA ASP A 67 -9.58 2.31 8.49
C ASP A 67 -10.29 1.24 9.32
N ARG A 68 -9.57 0.17 9.70
CA ARG A 68 -10.11 -0.88 10.58
C ARG A 68 -10.49 -0.32 11.96
N ALA A 69 -9.69 0.58 12.53
CA ALA A 69 -10.02 1.25 13.79
C ALA A 69 -11.24 2.17 13.64
N ARG A 70 -11.34 2.91 12.53
CA ARG A 70 -12.49 3.76 12.21
C ARG A 70 -13.77 2.93 12.08
N HIS A 71 -13.73 1.84 11.32
CA HIS A 71 -14.87 0.92 11.15
C HIS A 71 -15.27 0.26 12.48
N ALA A 72 -14.31 -0.18 13.29
CA ALA A 72 -14.60 -0.70 14.62
C ALA A 72 -15.36 0.30 15.49
N ASN A 73 -14.92 1.57 15.50
CA ASN A 73 -15.61 2.64 16.24
C ASN A 73 -17.04 2.87 15.72
N ALA A 74 -17.23 2.88 14.39
CA ALA A 74 -18.55 2.98 13.79
C ALA A 74 -19.47 1.83 14.22
N TYR A 75 -18.97 0.59 14.31
CA TYR A 75 -19.77 -0.55 14.78
C TYR A 75 -20.16 -0.43 16.26
N TYR A 76 -19.24 0.02 17.13
CA TYR A 76 -19.57 0.29 18.53
C TYR A 76 -20.69 1.34 18.62
N HIS A 77 -20.59 2.42 17.84
CA HIS A 77 -21.61 3.46 17.80
C HIS A 77 -22.96 2.94 17.27
N THR A 78 -22.96 2.10 16.24
CA THR A 78 -24.18 1.46 15.70
C THR A 78 -24.93 0.64 16.75
N LEU A 79 -24.20 -0.05 17.64
CA LEU A 79 -24.77 -0.79 18.78
C LEU A 79 -25.06 0.09 20.01
N GLY A 80 -24.69 1.38 19.98
CA GLY A 80 -24.85 2.31 21.10
C GLY A 80 -23.87 2.07 22.25
N LEU A 81 -22.68 1.55 21.95
CA LEU A 81 -21.62 1.22 22.89
C LEU A 81 -20.43 2.17 22.76
N LYS A 82 -19.64 2.27 23.84
CA LYS A 82 -18.34 2.93 23.80
C LYS A 82 -17.28 2.00 23.17
N PRO A 83 -16.28 2.54 22.46
CA PRO A 83 -15.15 1.75 21.99
C PRO A 83 -14.47 1.01 23.15
N GLY A 84 -14.14 -0.26 22.94
CA GLY A 84 -13.51 -1.10 23.96
C GLY A 84 -14.47 -1.87 24.86
N ALA A 85 -15.77 -1.85 24.57
CA ALA A 85 -16.73 -2.74 25.22
C ALA A 85 -16.35 -4.22 25.02
N THR A 86 -16.60 -5.03 26.03
CA THR A 86 -16.34 -6.47 26.05
C THR A 86 -17.33 -7.23 25.16
N LEU A 87 -16.98 -8.48 24.81
CA LEU A 87 -17.83 -9.34 23.98
C LEU A 87 -19.22 -9.55 24.62
N GLU A 88 -19.29 -9.64 25.95
CA GLU A 88 -20.56 -9.81 26.66
C GLU A 88 -21.43 -8.55 26.58
N GLU A 89 -20.84 -7.36 26.72
CA GLU A 89 -21.55 -6.08 26.54
C GLU A 89 -22.08 -5.92 25.10
N ILE A 90 -21.27 -6.31 24.10
CA ILE A 90 -21.66 -6.33 22.69
C ILE A 90 -22.87 -7.25 22.45
N LYS A 91 -22.82 -8.49 22.97
CA LYS A 91 -23.95 -9.43 22.87
C LYS A 91 -25.22 -8.89 23.52
N GLN A 92 -25.10 -8.27 24.69
CA GLN A 92 -26.24 -7.69 25.40
C GLN A 92 -26.84 -6.50 24.63
N ALA A 93 -26.01 -5.59 24.12
CA ALA A 93 -26.46 -4.45 23.33
C ALA A 93 -27.14 -4.88 22.03
N TRP A 94 -26.55 -5.84 21.31
CA TRP A 94 -27.14 -6.41 20.09
C TRP A 94 -28.52 -7.03 20.37
N ARG A 95 -28.65 -7.88 21.40
CA ARG A 95 -29.96 -8.46 21.77
C ARG A 95 -31.01 -7.39 22.10
N LYS A 96 -30.61 -6.35 22.83
CA LYS A 96 -31.50 -5.23 23.17
C LYS A 96 -31.91 -4.42 21.94
N ALA A 97 -30.99 -4.17 21.02
CA ALA A 97 -31.26 -3.43 19.79
C ALA A 97 -32.13 -4.26 18.82
N MET A 98 -31.87 -5.55 18.67
CA MET A 98 -32.64 -6.43 17.79
C MET A 98 -34.10 -6.56 18.23
N ARG A 99 -34.35 -6.68 19.54
CA ARG A 99 -35.72 -6.70 20.09
C ARG A 99 -36.53 -5.44 19.76
N LYS A 100 -35.87 -4.30 19.54
CA LYS A 100 -36.53 -3.04 19.19
C LYS A 100 -36.76 -2.85 17.69
N ASN A 101 -35.94 -3.52 16.87
CA ASN A 101 -35.92 -3.35 15.42
C ASN A 101 -36.42 -4.61 14.68
N HIS A 102 -37.05 -5.55 15.38
CA HIS A 102 -37.54 -6.78 14.77
C HIS A 102 -38.62 -6.44 13.72
N PRO A 103 -38.50 -6.89 12.47
CA PRO A 103 -39.44 -6.54 11.39
C PRO A 103 -40.87 -6.98 11.71
N ASP A 104 -41.06 -8.10 12.42
CA ASP A 104 -42.40 -8.56 12.86
C ASP A 104 -43.16 -7.56 13.73
N LEU A 105 -42.48 -6.64 14.43
CA LEU A 105 -43.15 -5.58 15.20
C LEU A 105 -43.84 -4.54 14.30
N PHE A 106 -43.47 -4.50 13.03
CA PHE A 106 -43.91 -3.52 12.04
C PHE A 106 -44.61 -4.17 10.85
N ALA A 107 -45.05 -5.43 10.97
CA ALA A 107 -45.69 -6.20 9.89
C ALA A 107 -46.97 -5.53 9.31
N HIS A 108 -47.52 -4.53 9.99
CA HIS A 108 -48.70 -3.77 9.54
C HIS A 108 -48.36 -2.44 8.85
N ASP A 109 -47.08 -2.05 8.79
CA ASP A 109 -46.58 -0.86 8.09
C ASP A 109 -45.37 -1.22 7.20
N PRO A 110 -45.58 -1.34 5.87
CA PRO A 110 -44.51 -1.72 4.93
C PRO A 110 -43.30 -0.78 4.90
N VAL A 111 -43.46 0.49 5.29
CA VAL A 111 -42.34 1.45 5.33
C VAL A 111 -41.52 1.22 6.60
N ALA A 112 -42.19 1.08 7.73
CA ALA A 112 -41.54 0.78 9.01
C ALA A 112 -40.89 -0.61 9.01
N GLU A 113 -41.51 -1.61 8.38
CA GLU A 113 -40.93 -2.95 8.19
C GLU A 113 -39.61 -2.90 7.43
N ARG A 114 -39.55 -2.17 6.30
CA ARG A 114 -38.30 -2.01 5.53
C ARG A 114 -37.23 -1.30 6.34
N ALA A 115 -37.59 -0.24 7.07
CA ALA A 115 -36.65 0.47 7.92
C ALA A 115 -36.09 -0.42 9.04
N ALA A 116 -36.96 -1.21 9.69
CA ALA A 116 -36.60 -2.17 10.72
C ALA A 116 -35.70 -3.29 10.18
N HIS A 117 -35.97 -3.76 8.95
CA HIS A 117 -35.13 -4.74 8.26
C HIS A 117 -33.73 -4.20 7.98
N THR A 118 -33.61 -3.02 7.34
CA THR A 118 -32.31 -2.38 7.10
C THR A 118 -31.56 -2.16 8.40
N ARG A 119 -32.23 -1.67 9.44
CA ARG A 119 -31.61 -1.43 10.75
C ARG A 119 -31.13 -2.72 11.40
N SER A 120 -31.91 -3.79 11.32
CA SER A 120 -31.53 -5.11 11.82
C SER A 120 -30.33 -5.69 11.11
N GLN A 121 -30.24 -5.50 9.78
CA GLN A 121 -29.06 -5.88 9.00
C GLN A 121 -27.81 -5.12 9.47
N GLU A 122 -27.89 -3.80 9.63
CA GLU A 122 -26.77 -2.99 10.15
C GLU A 122 -26.29 -3.47 11.53
N LEU A 123 -27.23 -3.80 12.43
CA LEU A 123 -26.92 -4.32 13.77
C LEU A 123 -26.22 -5.69 13.70
N ASN A 124 -26.64 -6.56 12.79
CA ASN A 124 -26.03 -7.88 12.57
C ASN A 124 -24.61 -7.76 11.99
N THR A 125 -24.42 -6.88 11.02
CA THR A 125 -23.09 -6.58 10.46
C THR A 125 -22.16 -6.07 11.55
N ALA A 126 -22.59 -5.05 12.32
CA ALA A 126 -21.78 -4.49 13.40
C ALA A 126 -21.41 -5.54 14.47
N TYR A 127 -22.35 -6.39 14.85
CA TYR A 127 -22.11 -7.47 15.81
C TYR A 127 -21.10 -8.50 15.28
N THR A 128 -21.24 -8.94 14.04
CA THR A 128 -20.37 -9.95 13.42
C THR A 128 -18.94 -9.45 13.31
N GLU A 129 -18.77 -8.23 12.81
CA GLU A 129 -17.46 -7.60 12.66
C GLU A 129 -16.77 -7.37 14.00
N LEU A 130 -17.48 -6.88 15.02
CA LEU A 130 -16.92 -6.72 16.37
C LEU A 130 -16.53 -8.05 17.01
N CYS A 131 -17.34 -9.10 16.83
CA CYS A 131 -16.99 -10.45 17.27
C CYS A 131 -15.72 -10.97 16.58
N ALA A 132 -15.60 -10.78 15.27
CA ALA A 132 -14.41 -11.16 14.51
C ALA A 132 -13.16 -10.39 14.97
N LEU A 133 -13.30 -9.08 15.20
CA LEU A 133 -12.22 -8.23 15.71
C LEU A 133 -11.73 -8.65 17.11
N LEU A 134 -12.65 -8.98 18.01
CA LEU A 134 -12.32 -9.37 19.38
C LEU A 134 -11.81 -10.80 19.50
N SER A 135 -12.34 -11.73 18.71
CA SER A 135 -11.85 -13.12 18.69
C SER A 135 -10.43 -13.24 18.15
N GLY A 136 -10.05 -12.38 17.19
CA GLY A 136 -8.66 -12.26 16.76
C GLY A 136 -7.73 -11.71 17.85
N ARG A 137 -8.21 -10.77 18.68
CA ARG A 137 -7.44 -10.17 19.80
C ARG A 137 -7.25 -11.12 20.98
N GLN A 138 -8.20 -12.01 21.24
CA GLN A 138 -8.10 -12.98 22.34
C GLN A 138 -7.13 -14.14 22.06
N ARG A 139 -6.80 -14.42 20.79
CA ARG A 139 -5.82 -15.46 20.41
C ARG A 139 -4.37 -15.01 20.51
N SER A 140 -4.10 -13.72 20.70
CA SER A 140 -2.75 -13.14 20.71
C SER A 140 -2.21 -12.83 22.12
N LEU A 141 -2.76 -13.48 23.16
CA LEU A 141 -2.32 -13.40 24.56
C LEU A 141 -2.13 -14.82 25.11
#